data_AF-A0A8U0WHY8-F1
#
_entry.id   AF-A0A8U0WHY8-F1
#
_cell.length_a   1.000
_cell.length_b   1.000
_cell.length_c   1.000
_cell.angle_alpha   90.00
_cell.angle_beta   90.00
_cell.angle_gamma   90.00
#
_symmetry.space_group_name_H-M   'P 1'
#
loop_
_entity.id
_entity.type
_entity.pdbx_description
1 polymer ?
#
loop_
_entity_poly.entity_id
_entity_poly.type
_entity_poly.pdbx_seq_one_letter_code
_entity_poly.pdbx_strand_id
1 'polypeptide(L)'
;MEGMATISKKLKLVEKKVKNEIPRGKAKSNRPWKTPKTKFATIKKTLPRLTFEKKMELRRELRAIKERSKEIKDERKQAAIAKHQRQLESAEKRLANEQRAEIVQVIKNPAKLKRMKKKQIRLIEKRDLSQVKVI
;
A
#
# COMPACT_ATOMS: atom_id res chain seq x y z
N MET A 1 -42.21 -26.89 0.31
CA MET A 1 -42.91 -26.20 -0.80
C MET A 1 -43.55 -24.86 -0.41
N GLU A 2 -43.61 -24.48 0.87
CA GLU A 2 -44.31 -23.26 1.33
C GLU A 2 -43.55 -21.93 1.09
N GLY A 3 -42.20 -21.98 1.01
CA GLY A 3 -41.36 -20.79 0.77
C GLY A 3 -41.52 -20.18 -0.63
N MET A 4 -41.85 -20.98 -1.64
CA MET A 4 -42.01 -20.50 -3.02
C MET A 4 -43.28 -19.66 -3.20
N ALA A 5 -44.36 -20.01 -2.48
CA ALA A 5 -45.63 -19.30 -2.53
C ALA A 5 -45.55 -17.89 -1.91
N THR A 6 -44.79 -17.74 -0.82
CA THR A 6 -44.57 -16.44 -0.15
C THR A 6 -43.70 -15.51 -0.98
N ILE A 7 -42.66 -16.05 -1.64
CA ILE A 7 -41.81 -15.32 -2.59
C ILE A 7 -42.64 -14.84 -3.79
N SER A 8 -43.47 -15.72 -4.37
CA SER A 8 -44.36 -15.38 -5.50
C SER A 8 -45.35 -14.26 -5.15
N LYS A 9 -45.96 -14.30 -3.96
CA LYS A 9 -46.89 -13.26 -3.49
C LYS A 9 -46.18 -11.92 -3.27
N LYS A 10 -44.95 -11.93 -2.76
CA LYS A 10 -44.11 -10.73 -2.57
C LYS A 10 -43.69 -10.12 -3.90
N LEU A 11 -43.29 -10.94 -4.88
CA LEU A 11 -42.94 -10.49 -6.23
C LEU A 11 -44.14 -9.81 -6.92
N LYS A 12 -45.33 -10.43 -6.86
CA LYS A 12 -46.57 -9.82 -7.40
C LYS A 12 -46.93 -8.49 -6.74
N LEU A 13 -46.69 -8.34 -5.44
CA LEU A 13 -46.93 -7.08 -4.73
C LEU A 13 -45.94 -5.98 -5.15
N VAL A 14 -44.66 -6.33 -5.33
CA VAL A 14 -43.63 -5.41 -5.83
C VAL A 14 -43.95 -4.98 -7.26
N GLU A 15 -44.32 -5.90 -8.14
CA GLU A 15 -44.75 -5.59 -9.51
C GLU A 15 -45.98 -4.67 -9.54
N LYS A 16 -46.99 -4.93 -8.70
CA LYS A 16 -48.18 -4.07 -8.61
C LYS A 16 -47.83 -2.65 -8.13
N LYS A 17 -46.84 -2.53 -7.24
CA LYS A 17 -46.36 -1.24 -6.75
C LYS A 17 -45.57 -0.49 -7.82
N VAL A 18 -44.69 -1.17 -8.55
CA VAL A 18 -43.92 -0.61 -9.68
C VAL A 18 -44.84 -0.18 -10.84
N LYS A 19 -45.90 -0.95 -11.13
CA LYS A 19 -46.90 -0.62 -12.16
C LYS A 19 -47.74 0.61 -11.82
N ASN A 20 -47.98 0.89 -10.54
CA ASN A 20 -48.75 2.04 -10.08
C ASN A 20 -47.92 3.31 -9.87
N GLU A 21 -46.58 3.23 -10.00
CA GLU A 21 -45.69 4.39 -9.88
C GLU A 21 -45.48 5.02 -11.26
N ILE A 22 -46.00 6.23 -11.47
CA ILE A 22 -45.80 6.99 -12.72
C ILE A 22 -44.28 7.24 -12.89
N PRO A 23 -43.65 6.76 -13.99
CA PRO A 23 -42.22 6.94 -14.19
C PRO A 23 -41.90 8.42 -14.39
N ARG A 24 -41.02 8.97 -13.54
CA ARG A 24 -40.52 10.34 -13.70
C ARG A 24 -39.49 10.40 -14.84
N GLY A 25 -39.56 11.43 -15.67
CA GLY A 25 -38.56 11.71 -16.68
C GLY A 25 -37.18 12.00 -16.07
N LYS A 26 -36.11 11.77 -16.85
CA LYS A 26 -34.74 12.11 -16.45
C LYS A 26 -34.61 13.63 -16.34
N ALA A 27 -33.98 14.12 -15.26
CA ALA A 27 -33.74 15.56 -15.11
C ALA A 27 -32.76 16.04 -16.20
N LYS A 28 -33.14 17.09 -16.95
CA LYS A 28 -32.39 17.64 -18.10
C LYS A 28 -30.89 17.90 -17.85
N SER A 29 -30.50 18.15 -16.60
CA SER A 29 -29.13 18.53 -16.22
C SER A 29 -28.32 17.44 -15.53
N ASN A 30 -28.88 16.25 -15.29
CA ASN A 30 -28.23 15.12 -14.59
C ASN A 30 -27.48 15.49 -13.28
N ARG A 31 -27.87 16.60 -12.64
CA ARG A 31 -27.23 17.14 -11.43
C ARG A 31 -27.68 16.34 -10.19
N PRO A 32 -26.76 15.81 -9.37
CA PRO A 32 -27.08 14.86 -8.29
C PRO A 32 -27.98 15.45 -7.17
N TRP A 33 -28.02 16.77 -7.03
CA TRP A 33 -28.88 17.47 -6.05
C TRP A 33 -30.31 17.74 -6.51
N LYS A 34 -30.66 17.37 -7.76
CA LYS A 34 -32.03 17.42 -8.28
C LYS A 34 -32.76 16.07 -8.11
N THR A 35 -32.30 15.23 -7.19
CA THR A 35 -32.97 13.98 -6.81
C THR A 35 -34.27 14.29 -6.04
N PRO A 36 -35.31 13.44 -6.20
CA PRO A 36 -36.57 13.66 -5.49
C PRO A 36 -36.36 13.55 -3.98
N LYS A 37 -36.81 14.57 -3.24
CA LYS A 37 -36.83 14.53 -1.78
C LYS A 37 -37.74 13.39 -1.32
N THR A 38 -37.20 12.43 -0.59
CA THR A 38 -37.99 11.38 0.06
C THR A 38 -38.69 11.93 1.29
N LYS A 39 -39.94 11.53 1.55
CA LYS A 39 -40.64 11.89 2.80
C LYS A 39 -39.87 11.33 4.00
N PHE A 40 -39.79 12.09 5.09
CA PHE A 40 -39.16 11.62 6.34
C PHE A 40 -39.79 10.32 6.87
N ALA A 41 -41.07 10.05 6.58
CA ALA A 41 -41.76 8.81 6.92
C ALA A 41 -41.20 7.57 6.19
N THR A 42 -40.50 7.74 5.06
CA THR A 42 -39.83 6.64 4.34
C THR A 42 -38.59 6.15 5.08
N ILE A 43 -37.99 7.00 5.92
CA ILE A 43 -36.83 6.65 6.73
C ILE A 43 -37.32 5.79 7.89
N LYS A 44 -36.89 4.52 7.92
CA LYS A 44 -37.16 3.63 9.06
C LYS A 44 -36.48 4.22 10.29
N LYS A 45 -37.28 4.74 11.23
CA LYS A 45 -36.79 5.44 12.43
C LYS A 45 -35.95 4.54 13.34
N THR A 46 -36.26 3.25 13.40
CA THR A 46 -35.54 2.27 14.23
C THR A 46 -35.37 0.95 13.49
N LEU A 47 -34.16 0.41 13.53
CA LEU A 47 -33.88 -0.97 13.12
C LEU A 47 -34.12 -1.88 14.32
N PRO A 48 -34.73 -3.06 14.13
CA PRO A 48 -34.87 -4.02 15.22
C PRO A 48 -33.47 -4.50 15.67
N ARG A 49 -33.34 -4.75 16.98
CA ARG A 49 -32.11 -5.33 17.54
C ARG A 49 -31.83 -6.69 16.88
N LEU A 50 -30.58 -6.91 16.48
CA LEU A 50 -30.14 -8.22 15.99
C LEU A 50 -30.25 -9.28 17.10
N THR A 51 -30.61 -10.51 16.70
CA THR A 51 -30.56 -11.68 17.56
C THR A 51 -29.12 -11.97 18.01
N PHE A 52 -28.98 -12.70 19.10
CA PHE A 52 -27.66 -13.03 19.66
C PHE A 52 -26.80 -13.80 18.66
N GLU A 53 -27.37 -14.79 17.97
CA GLU A 53 -26.70 -15.59 16.93
C GLU A 53 -26.09 -14.71 15.83
N LYS A 54 -26.89 -13.80 15.27
CA LYS A 54 -26.42 -12.85 14.23
C LYS A 54 -25.30 -11.93 14.73
N LYS A 55 -25.32 -11.55 16.02
CA LYS A 55 -24.22 -10.78 16.62
C LYS A 55 -22.95 -11.61 16.73
N MET A 56 -23.07 -12.90 17.04
CA MET A 56 -21.93 -13.81 17.14
C MET A 56 -21.33 -14.11 15.77
N GLU A 57 -22.15 -14.32 14.75
CA GLU A 57 -21.73 -14.46 13.35
C GLU A 57 -20.95 -13.22 12.89
N LEU A 58 -21.51 -12.02 13.08
CA LEU A 58 -20.85 -10.77 12.71
C LEU A 58 -19.51 -10.58 13.45
N ARG A 59 -19.43 -10.97 14.73
CA ARG A 59 -18.16 -10.92 15.48
C ARG A 59 -17.11 -11.89 14.90
N ARG A 60 -17.53 -13.09 14.47
CA ARG A 60 -16.65 -14.08 13.84
C ARG A 60 -16.14 -13.57 12.50
N GLU A 61 -17.03 -13.04 11.66
CA GLU A 61 -16.67 -12.45 10.37
C GLU A 61 -15.68 -11.29 10.53
N LEU A 62 -15.96 -10.36 11.45
CA LEU A 62 -15.06 -9.24 11.72
C LEU A 62 -13.69 -9.70 12.23
N ARG A 63 -13.64 -10.78 13.02
CA ARG A 63 -12.37 -11.36 13.46
C ARG A 63 -11.58 -11.91 12.29
N ALA A 64 -12.21 -12.72 11.43
CA ALA A 64 -11.57 -13.29 10.25
C ALA A 64 -11.06 -12.19 9.29
N ILE A 65 -11.84 -11.13 9.06
CA ILE A 65 -11.43 -9.99 8.24
C ILE A 65 -10.21 -9.29 8.84
N LYS A 66 -10.18 -9.09 10.16
CA LYS A 66 -9.06 -8.44 10.85
C LYS A 66 -7.79 -9.29 10.80
N GLU A 67 -7.90 -10.59 11.03
CA GLU A 67 -6.78 -11.53 10.92
C GLU A 67 -6.20 -11.49 9.51
N ARG A 68 -7.05 -11.62 8.49
CA ARG A 68 -6.62 -11.54 7.09
C ARG A 68 -5.99 -10.19 6.73
N SER A 69 -6.55 -9.09 7.24
CA SER A 69 -5.97 -7.75 7.05
C SER A 69 -4.60 -7.62 7.69
N LYS A 70 -4.41 -8.23 8.87
CA LYS A 70 -3.13 -8.24 9.59
C LYS A 70 -2.08 -9.04 8.82
N GLU A 71 -2.42 -10.25 8.36
CA GLU A 71 -1.53 -11.09 7.53
C GLU A 71 -0.99 -10.32 6.32
N ILE A 72 -1.86 -9.65 5.57
CA ILE A 72 -1.46 -8.86 4.39
C ILE A 72 -0.51 -7.71 4.77
N LYS A 73 -0.72 -7.07 5.91
CA LYS A 73 0.16 -5.98 6.38
C LYS A 73 1.52 -6.52 6.82
N ASP A 74 1.52 -7.64 7.51
CA ASP A 74 2.74 -8.28 8.02
C ASP A 74 3.59 -8.79 6.85
N GLU A 75 3.00 -9.41 5.83
CA GLU A 75 3.68 -9.80 4.59
C GLU A 75 4.33 -8.59 3.89
N ARG A 76 3.60 -7.49 3.74
CA ARG A 76 4.12 -6.25 3.13
C ARG A 76 5.29 -5.68 3.93
N LYS A 77 5.20 -5.71 5.26
CA LYS A 77 6.26 -5.24 6.15
C LYS A 77 7.50 -6.12 6.05
N GLN A 78 7.34 -7.44 6.05
CA GLN A 78 8.44 -8.39 5.89
C GLN A 78 9.15 -8.21 4.55
N ALA A 79 8.39 -8.05 3.45
CA ALA A 79 8.96 -7.79 2.13
C ALA A 79 9.76 -6.47 2.08
N ALA A 80 9.26 -5.42 2.74
CA ALA A 80 9.97 -4.13 2.83
C ALA A 80 11.28 -4.25 3.63
N ILE A 81 11.26 -4.96 4.76
CA ILE A 81 12.45 -5.22 5.58
C ILE A 81 13.49 -6.02 4.79
N ALA A 82 13.08 -7.10 4.13
CA ALA A 82 13.97 -7.94 3.32
C ALA A 82 14.60 -7.13 2.16
N LYS A 83 13.81 -6.28 1.49
CA LYS A 83 14.34 -5.37 0.45
C LYS A 83 15.37 -4.40 1.02
N HIS A 84 15.10 -3.81 2.18
CA HIS A 84 16.02 -2.89 2.82
C HIS A 84 17.33 -3.56 3.23
N GLN A 85 17.26 -4.73 3.86
CA GLN A 85 18.43 -5.55 4.21
C GLN A 85 19.28 -5.87 2.98
N ARG A 86 18.65 -6.32 1.88
CA ARG A 86 19.35 -6.56 0.61
C ARG A 86 20.05 -5.31 0.07
N GLN A 87 19.42 -4.14 0.20
CA GLN A 87 20.03 -2.88 -0.24
C GLN A 87 21.24 -2.51 0.61
N LEU A 88 21.16 -2.68 1.94
CA LEU A 88 22.28 -2.45 2.85
C LEU A 88 23.45 -3.39 2.53
N GLU A 89 23.19 -4.70 2.42
CA GLU A 89 24.23 -5.67 2.06
C GLU A 89 24.86 -5.37 0.70
N SER A 90 24.05 -4.96 -0.28
CA SER A 90 24.56 -4.58 -1.60
C SER A 90 25.41 -3.31 -1.55
N ALA A 91 25.05 -2.34 -0.71
CA ALA A 91 25.83 -1.12 -0.52
C ALA A 91 27.15 -1.42 0.19
N GLU A 92 27.14 -2.25 1.23
CA GLU A 92 28.34 -2.70 1.93
C GLU A 92 29.29 -3.44 1.00
N LYS A 93 28.78 -4.39 0.20
CA LYS A 93 29.57 -5.10 -0.81
C LYS A 93 30.14 -4.15 -1.85
N ARG A 94 29.37 -3.15 -2.28
CA ARG A 94 29.85 -2.13 -3.22
C ARG A 94 30.99 -1.30 -2.62
N LEU A 95 30.85 -0.82 -1.39
CA LEU A 95 31.90 -0.08 -0.70
C LEU A 95 33.17 -0.92 -0.52
N ALA A 96 33.04 -2.18 -0.11
CA ALA A 96 34.16 -3.10 0.03
C ALA A 96 34.84 -3.39 -1.32
N ASN A 97 34.07 -3.53 -2.40
CA ASN A 97 34.61 -3.71 -3.75
C ASN A 97 35.30 -2.45 -4.27
N GLU A 98 34.74 -1.26 -4.02
CA GLU A 98 35.35 0.02 -4.36
C GLU A 98 36.70 0.18 -3.64
N GLN A 99 36.76 -0.11 -2.34
CA GLN A 99 38.00 -0.12 -1.56
C GLN A 99 39.01 -1.15 -2.10
N ARG A 100 38.56 -2.35 -2.46
CA ARG A 100 39.43 -3.41 -2.99
C ARG A 100 39.94 -3.14 -4.41
N ALA A 101 39.12 -2.51 -5.24
CA ALA A 101 39.45 -2.16 -6.62
C ALA A 101 40.30 -0.88 -6.71
N GLU A 102 40.43 -0.13 -5.61
CA GLU A 102 41.26 1.06 -5.56
C GLU A 102 42.75 0.69 -5.74
N ILE A 103 43.28 1.02 -6.92
CA ILE A 103 44.71 0.86 -7.23
C ILE A 103 45.43 2.14 -6.83
N VAL A 104 46.25 2.06 -5.78
CA VAL A 104 47.03 3.19 -5.26
C VAL A 104 48.50 3.09 -5.68
N GLN A 105 49.11 4.24 -5.96
CA GLN A 105 50.55 4.33 -6.18
C GLN A 105 51.23 4.85 -4.91
N VAL A 106 52.16 4.07 -4.34
CA VAL A 106 52.88 4.47 -3.13
C VAL A 106 53.99 5.46 -3.49
N ILE A 107 53.86 6.70 -3.02
CA ILE A 107 54.89 7.74 -3.18
C ILE A 107 55.92 7.60 -2.05
N LYS A 108 57.01 6.88 -2.31
CA LYS A 108 58.09 6.67 -1.32
C LYS A 108 58.88 7.95 -1.00
N ASN A 109 59.05 8.86 -1.98
CA ASN A 109 59.84 10.08 -1.81
C ASN A 109 58.94 11.35 -1.76
N PRO A 110 58.88 12.08 -0.63
CA PRO A 110 58.03 13.27 -0.48
C PRO A 110 58.50 14.48 -1.29
N ALA A 111 59.78 14.54 -1.70
CA ALA A 111 60.27 15.61 -2.56
C ALA A 111 59.58 15.61 -3.94
N LYS A 112 59.04 14.45 -4.37
CA LYS A 112 58.27 14.31 -5.61
C LYS A 112 57.03 15.22 -5.61
N LEU A 113 56.31 15.29 -4.49
CA LEU A 113 55.13 16.14 -4.34
C LEU A 113 55.46 17.62 -4.47
N LYS A 114 56.60 18.05 -3.92
CA LYS A 114 57.07 19.45 -4.00
C LYS A 114 57.49 19.86 -5.41
N ARG A 115 57.91 18.91 -6.24
CA ARG A 115 58.32 19.13 -7.64
C ARG A 115 57.13 19.11 -8.62
N MET A 116 55.97 18.63 -8.20
CA MET A 116 54.79 18.53 -9.08
C MET A 116 54.11 19.88 -9.31
N LYS A 117 53.41 20.00 -10.44
CA LYS A 117 52.64 21.20 -10.76
C LYS A 117 51.45 21.32 -9.80
N LYS A 118 51.15 22.56 -9.38
CA LYS A 118 50.04 22.86 -8.44
C LYS A 118 48.69 22.28 -8.87
N LYS A 119 48.41 22.17 -10.18
CA LYS A 119 47.20 21.51 -10.70
C LYS A 119 47.19 20.00 -10.41
N GLN A 120 48.30 19.29 -10.60
CA GLN A 120 48.38 17.85 -10.35
C GLN A 120 48.26 17.52 -8.86
N ILE A 121 48.86 18.35 -7.99
CA ILE A 121 48.74 18.19 -6.53
C ILE A 121 47.27 18.27 -6.07
N ARG A 122 46.44 19.12 -6.71
CA ARG A 122 45.01 19.23 -6.40
C ARG A 122 44.19 18.00 -6.82
N LEU A 123 44.69 17.17 -7.74
CA LEU A 123 44.04 15.93 -8.16
C LEU A 123 44.46 14.72 -7.31
N ILE A 124 45.51 14.85 -6.48
CA ILE A 124 45.98 13.73 -5.65
C ILE A 124 45.09 13.62 -4.41
N GLU A 125 44.46 12.46 -4.26
CA GLU A 125 43.76 12.08 -3.04
C GLU A 125 44.67 11.21 -2.16
N LYS A 126 44.60 11.40 -0.83
CA LYS A 126 45.32 10.56 0.12
C LYS A 126 44.42 9.40 0.52
N ARG A 127 44.95 8.18 0.51
CA ARG A 127 44.24 6.94 0.82
C ARG A 127 45.04 6.12 1.82
N ASP A 128 44.34 5.37 2.66
CA ASP A 128 44.95 4.51 3.65
C ASP A 128 45.52 3.24 2.99
N LEU A 129 46.76 2.91 3.33
CA LEU A 129 47.50 1.79 2.72
C LEU A 129 47.44 0.50 3.54
N SER A 130 46.72 0.50 4.67
CA SER A 130 46.72 -0.62 5.61
C SER A 130 46.19 -1.93 5.04
N GLN A 131 45.33 -1.88 4.00
CA GLN A 131 44.68 -3.06 3.41
C GLN A 131 44.85 -3.19 1.88
N VAL A 132 45.63 -2.32 1.23
CA VAL A 132 45.67 -2.22 -0.24
C VAL A 132 46.84 -3.03 -0.83
N LYS A 133 46.59 -3.69 -1.98
CA LYS A 133 47.61 -4.39 -2.75
C LYS A 133 48.48 -3.38 -3.50
N VAL A 134 49.71 -3.21 -3.05
CA VAL A 134 50.70 -2.30 -3.66
C VAL A 134 51.23 -2.91 -4.96
N ILE A 135 51.22 -2.12 -6.05
CA ILE A 135 51.93 -2.39 -7.31
C ILE A 135 53.19 -1.51 -7.34
#